data_AF-A0A0M9EQ28-F1
#
_entry.id   AF-A0A0M9EQ28-F1
#
_cell.length_a   1.000
_cell.length_b   1.000
_cell.length_c   1.000
_cell.angle_alpha   90.00
_cell.angle_beta   90.00
_cell.angle_gamma   90.00
#
_symmetry.space_group_name_H-M   'P 1'
#
loop_
_entity.id
_entity.type
_entity.pdbx_description
1 polymer ?
#
loop_
_entity_poly.entity_id
_entity_poly.type
_entity_poly.pdbx_seq_one_letter_code
_entity_poly.pdbx_strand_id
1 'polypeptide(L)'
;MIRFEKTKESGLRLFAPEKGGRYEVFNERPLPDAIKSYCAQDVQILPRLFDYYNGKMDQEWREKMIVASKARVQSSQSATYNGKGRHMALAPAGW
;
A
#
# COMPACT_ATOMS: atom_id res chain seq x y z
N MET A 1 8.64 -1.90 19.35
CA MET A 1 8.83 -2.22 17.91
C MET A 1 8.60 -3.71 17.59
N ILE A 2 9.16 -4.65 18.37
CA ILE A 2 9.14 -6.12 18.15
C ILE A 2 7.74 -6.73 17.81
N ARG A 3 6.65 -6.17 18.33
CA ARG A 3 5.28 -6.71 18.11
C ARG A 3 4.72 -6.44 16.70
N PHE A 4 5.11 -5.32 16.08
CA PHE A 4 4.65 -4.93 14.75
C PHE A 4 5.28 -5.84 13.68
N GLU A 5 6.59 -6.00 13.73
CA GLU A 5 7.35 -6.86 12.81
C GLU A 5 6.89 -8.32 12.87
N LYS A 6 6.73 -8.87 14.08
CA LYS A 6 6.24 -10.25 14.26
C LYS A 6 4.84 -10.49 13.70
N THR A 7 3.94 -9.51 13.82
CA THR A 7 2.57 -9.66 13.31
C THR A 7 2.53 -9.52 11.79
N LYS A 8 3.24 -8.52 11.23
CA LYS A 8 3.45 -8.36 9.78
C LYS A 8 4.06 -9.62 9.17
N GLU A 9 5.07 -10.19 9.80
CA GLU A 9 5.74 -11.39 9.32
C GLU A 9 4.82 -12.62 9.35
N SER A 10 4.04 -12.78 10.43
CA SER A 10 3.09 -13.90 10.58
C SER A 10 2.01 -13.87 9.50
N GLY A 11 1.44 -12.70 9.20
CA GLY A 11 0.49 -12.55 8.10
C GLY A 11 1.14 -12.73 6.73
N LEU A 12 2.34 -12.16 6.53
CA LEU A 12 3.08 -12.27 5.27
C LEU A 12 3.38 -13.72 4.90
N ARG A 13 3.78 -14.55 5.86
CA ARG A 13 4.02 -15.99 5.62
C ARG A 13 2.78 -16.75 5.16
N LEU A 14 1.57 -16.28 5.48
CA LEU A 14 0.34 -16.95 5.11
C LEU A 14 -0.09 -16.65 3.67
N PHE A 15 0.18 -15.45 3.14
CA PHE A 15 -0.28 -15.08 1.79
C PHE A 15 0.82 -15.03 0.74
N ALA A 16 2.09 -14.82 1.12
CA ALA A 16 3.19 -14.63 0.19
C ALA A 16 3.73 -15.99 -0.32
N PRO A 17 3.60 -16.31 -1.63
CA PRO A 17 4.06 -17.60 -2.17
C PRO A 17 5.55 -17.85 -1.96
N GLU A 18 6.38 -16.80 -2.02
CA GLU A 18 7.82 -16.87 -1.77
C GLU A 18 8.17 -17.25 -0.31
N LYS A 19 7.19 -17.21 0.60
CA LYS A 19 7.32 -17.64 2.00
C LYS A 19 6.53 -18.91 2.31
N GLY A 20 6.05 -19.62 1.29
CA GLY A 20 5.21 -20.82 1.44
C GLY A 20 3.73 -20.55 1.67
N GLY A 21 3.29 -19.30 1.53
CA GLY A 21 1.90 -18.89 1.62
C GLY A 21 1.14 -19.02 0.31
N ARG A 22 -0.14 -18.59 0.32
CA ARG A 22 -0.99 -18.59 -0.87
C ARG A 22 -1.92 -17.39 -0.84
N TYR A 23 -2.09 -16.69 -1.97
CA TYR A 23 -2.96 -15.51 -2.02
C TYR A 23 -4.42 -15.85 -1.68
N GLU A 24 -4.83 -17.09 -1.91
CA GLU A 24 -6.16 -17.62 -1.65
C GLU A 24 -6.53 -17.60 -0.16
N VAL A 25 -5.57 -17.42 0.76
CA VAL A 25 -5.84 -17.28 2.19
C VAL A 25 -6.78 -16.08 2.48
N PHE A 26 -6.77 -15.05 1.62
CA PHE A 26 -7.72 -13.93 1.71
C PHE A 26 -9.16 -14.31 1.37
N ASN A 27 -9.39 -15.44 0.70
CA ASN A 27 -10.71 -15.97 0.35
C ASN A 27 -11.29 -16.86 1.46
N GLU A 28 -10.49 -17.31 2.42
CA GLU A 28 -10.93 -18.21 3.49
C GLU A 28 -11.91 -17.55 4.45
N ARG A 29 -12.90 -18.30 4.93
CA ARG A 29 -13.91 -17.82 5.88
C ARG A 29 -14.10 -18.85 7.03
N PRO A 30 -14.06 -18.42 8.30
CA PRO A 30 -13.73 -17.07 8.77
C PRO A 30 -12.29 -16.67 8.41
N LEU A 31 -12.05 -15.36 8.20
CA LEU A 31 -10.72 -14.87 7.84
C LEU A 31 -9.72 -15.15 8.99
N PRO A 32 -8.54 -15.74 8.72
CA PRO A 32 -7.57 -16.07 9.75
C PRO A 32 -7.14 -14.85 10.58
N ASP A 33 -6.97 -15.01 11.89
CA ASP A 33 -6.63 -13.91 12.82
C ASP A 33 -5.33 -13.19 12.45
N ALA A 34 -4.34 -13.94 11.97
CA ALA A 34 -3.07 -13.39 11.50
C ALA A 34 -3.25 -12.50 10.25
N ILE A 35 -4.17 -12.87 9.33
CA ILE A 35 -4.49 -12.04 8.16
C ILE A 35 -5.27 -10.80 8.59
N LYS A 36 -6.25 -10.92 9.49
CA LYS A 36 -6.96 -9.76 10.06
C LYS A 36 -6.00 -8.76 10.69
N SER A 37 -5.06 -9.26 11.50
CA SER A 37 -4.06 -8.44 12.18
C SER A 37 -3.09 -7.78 11.20
N TYR A 38 -2.67 -8.50 10.16
CA TYR A 38 -1.86 -7.96 9.08
C TYR A 38 -2.57 -6.80 8.36
N CYS A 39 -3.81 -7.02 7.91
CA CYS A 39 -4.61 -6.00 7.22
C CYS A 39 -4.80 -4.74 8.08
N ALA A 40 -5.10 -4.89 9.36
CA ALA A 40 -5.23 -3.76 10.27
C ALA A 40 -3.93 -2.96 10.40
N GLN A 41 -2.78 -3.65 10.48
CA GLN A 41 -1.48 -3.01 10.61
C GLN A 41 -1.02 -2.26 9.35
N ASP A 42 -1.45 -2.69 8.17
CA ASP A 42 -1.14 -2.01 6.91
C ASP A 42 -1.75 -0.61 6.82
N VAL A 43 -2.90 -0.41 7.45
CA VAL A 43 -3.66 0.84 7.33
C VAL A 43 -3.65 1.71 8.58
N GLN A 44 -3.35 1.16 9.77
CA GLN A 44 -3.49 1.88 11.05
C GLN A 44 -2.68 3.19 11.14
N ILE A 45 -1.54 3.26 10.45
CA ILE A 45 -0.64 4.43 10.51
C ILE A 45 -0.97 5.46 9.43
N LEU A 46 -1.72 5.08 8.39
CA LEU A 46 -1.97 5.93 7.22
C LEU A 46 -2.67 7.25 7.55
N PRO A 47 -3.66 7.33 8.46
CA PRO A 47 -4.26 8.61 8.83
C PRO A 47 -3.25 9.59 9.44
N ARG A 48 -2.36 9.09 10.30
CA ARG A 48 -1.31 9.94 10.92
C ARG A 48 -0.28 10.42 9.90
N LEU A 49 0.09 9.56 8.95
CA LEU A 49 0.97 9.96 7.86
C LEU A 49 0.29 10.99 6.97
N PHE A 50 -1.00 10.81 6.66
CA PHE A 50 -1.77 11.77 5.91
C PHE A 50 -1.77 13.14 6.59
N ASP A 51 -2.15 13.22 7.86
CA ASP A 51 -2.19 14.50 8.61
C ASP A 51 -0.81 15.19 8.60
N TYR A 52 0.26 14.42 8.84
CA TYR A 52 1.63 14.93 8.87
C TYR A 52 2.09 15.49 7.53
N TYR A 53 1.89 14.76 6.42
CA TYR A 53 2.33 15.22 5.10
C TYR A 53 1.40 16.28 4.53
N ASN A 54 0.10 16.15 4.76
CA ASN A 54 -0.90 17.12 4.31
C ASN A 54 -0.70 18.48 4.99
N GLY A 55 -0.33 18.50 6.29
CA GLY A 55 -0.02 19.74 7.01
C GLY A 55 1.27 20.44 6.57
N LYS A 56 2.16 19.74 5.84
CA LYS A 56 3.41 20.29 5.28
C LYS A 56 3.27 20.72 3.82
N MET A 57 2.14 20.45 3.20
CA MET A 57 1.92 20.64 1.77
C MET A 57 1.31 22.01 1.51
N ASP A 58 2.00 22.85 0.75
CA ASP A 58 1.44 24.09 0.22
C ASP A 58 0.44 23.82 -0.92
N GLN A 59 -0.21 24.89 -1.40
CA GLN A 59 -1.23 24.81 -2.42
C GLN A 59 -0.68 24.32 -3.78
N GLU A 60 0.52 24.76 -4.16
CA GLU A 60 1.15 24.37 -5.43
C GLU A 60 1.44 22.87 -5.45
N TRP A 61 2.03 22.35 -4.36
CA TRP A 61 2.28 20.92 -4.20
C TRP A 61 1.01 20.09 -4.18
N ARG A 62 -0.06 20.60 -3.56
CA ARG A 62 -1.37 19.94 -3.54
C ARG A 62 -1.94 19.79 -4.95
N GLU A 63 -1.85 20.82 -5.76
CA GLU A 63 -2.31 20.79 -7.15
C GLU A 63 -1.50 19.79 -8.00
N LYS A 64 -0.16 19.80 -7.89
CA LYS A 64 0.71 18.81 -8.52
C LYS A 64 0.31 17.39 -8.12
N MET A 65 0.12 17.13 -6.82
CA MET A 65 -0.30 15.84 -6.28
C MET A 65 -1.64 15.37 -6.86
N ILE A 66 -2.63 16.26 -6.95
CA ILE A 66 -3.95 15.92 -7.51
C ILE A 66 -3.84 15.55 -8.99
N VAL A 67 -3.09 16.33 -9.78
CA VAL A 67 -2.89 16.08 -11.21
C VAL A 67 -2.19 14.73 -11.43
N ALA A 68 -1.09 14.46 -10.73
CA ALA A 68 -0.36 13.21 -10.85
C ALA A 68 -1.20 11.99 -10.40
N SER A 69 -1.97 12.14 -9.32
CA SER A 69 -2.88 11.12 -8.82
C SER A 69 -3.94 10.75 -9.87
N LYS A 70 -4.59 11.74 -10.47
CA LYS A 70 -5.59 11.54 -11.54
C LYS A 70 -4.97 10.85 -12.76
N ALA A 71 -3.80 11.31 -13.21
CA ALA A 71 -3.09 10.71 -14.33
C ALA A 71 -2.74 9.23 -14.07
N ARG A 72 -2.30 8.90 -12.86
CA ARG A 72 -1.99 7.51 -12.48
C ARG A 72 -3.25 6.63 -12.46
N VAL A 73 -4.36 7.13 -11.94
CA VAL A 73 -5.65 6.42 -11.99
C VAL A 73 -6.08 6.17 -13.43
N GLN A 74 -6.00 7.17 -14.30
CA GLN A 74 -6.33 7.00 -15.71
C GLN A 74 -5.41 5.97 -16.39
N SER A 75 -4.10 6.03 -16.15
CA SER A 75 -3.12 5.08 -16.68
C SER A 75 -3.42 3.65 -16.24
N SER A 76 -3.88 3.46 -15.00
CA SER A 76 -4.22 2.13 -14.46
C SER A 76 -5.33 1.39 -15.21
N GLN A 77 -6.13 2.11 -16.00
CA GLN A 77 -7.22 1.54 -16.80
C GLN A 77 -6.77 1.09 -18.20
N SER A 78 -5.50 1.34 -18.57
CA SER A 78 -4.94 0.89 -19.85
C SER A 78 -4.68 -0.62 -19.85
N ALA A 79 -4.93 -1.28 -20.97
CA ALA A 79 -4.56 -2.68 -21.19
C ALA A 79 -3.04 -2.93 -21.07
N THR A 80 -2.21 -1.90 -21.26
CA THR A 80 -0.74 -1.98 -21.18
C THR A 80 -0.17 -1.54 -19.83
N TYR A 81 -1.02 -1.25 -18.85
CA TYR A 81 -0.57 -0.74 -17.56
C TYR A 81 0.25 -1.78 -16.78
N ASN A 82 1.50 -1.42 -16.45
CA ASN A 82 2.31 -2.21 -15.53
C ASN A 82 2.36 -1.56 -14.14
N GLY A 83 1.47 -2.03 -13.25
CA GLY A 83 1.41 -1.61 -11.85
C GLY A 83 2.44 -2.25 -10.91
N LYS A 84 3.46 -2.96 -11.44
CA LYS A 84 4.44 -3.70 -10.63
C LYS A 84 5.86 -3.24 -10.92
N GLY A 85 6.64 -2.97 -9.89
CA GLY A 85 8.09 -2.68 -10.01
C GLY A 85 8.50 -1.38 -9.32
N ARG A 86 9.82 -1.13 -9.32
CA ARG A 86 10.42 0.02 -8.62
C ARG A 86 9.97 1.37 -9.18
N HIS A 87 9.61 1.44 -10.47
CA HIS A 87 9.07 2.66 -11.07
C HIS A 87 7.75 3.12 -10.43
N MET A 88 7.00 2.22 -9.79
CA MET A 88 5.78 2.58 -9.04
C MET A 88 6.07 3.24 -7.68
N ALA A 89 7.28 3.06 -7.15
CA ALA A 89 7.70 3.61 -5.85
C ALA A 89 8.35 4.99 -5.97
N LEU A 90 8.71 5.41 -7.18
CA LEU A 90 9.37 6.69 -7.42
C LEU A 90 8.34 7.81 -7.66
N ALA A 91 8.71 9.03 -7.26
CA ALA A 91 7.98 10.24 -7.63
C ALA A 91 8.07 10.48 -9.16
N PRO A 92 7.14 11.25 -9.73
CA PRO A 92 7.29 11.72 -11.11
C PRO A 92 8.61 12.48 -11.28
N ALA A 93 9.18 12.44 -12.49
CA ALA A 93 10.42 13.14 -12.78
C ALA A 93 10.27 14.66 -12.57
N GLY A 94 11.25 15.28 -11.92
CA GLY A 94 11.27 16.73 -11.67
C GLY A 94 10.45 17.21 -10.48
N TRP A 95 10.03 16.29 -9.59
CA TRP A 95 9.44 16.59 -8.30
C TRP A 95 10.52 16.64 -7.22
#